data_AF-A0A6L6PQA5-F1
#
_entry.id   AF-A0A6L6PQA5-F1
#
_cell.length_a   1.000
_cell.length_b   1.000
_cell.length_c   1.000
_cell.angle_alpha   90.00
_cell.angle_beta   90.00
_cell.angle_gamma   90.00
#
_symmetry.space_group_name_H-M   'P 1'
#
loop_
_entity.id
_entity.type
_entity.pdbx_description
1 polymer ?
#
loop_
_entity_poly.entity_id
_entity_poly.type
_entity_poly.pdbx_seq_one_letter_code
_entity_poly.pdbx_strand_id
1 'polypeptide(L)' 'MKRDWQLLEHLSKLSDDVLIGVEEAAALTAFAPVSIRQRRVKNFPAPIPGLRHLRWRIGQIRAWGKGEGL' A
#
# COMPACT_ATOMS: atom_id res chain seq x y z
N MET A 1 11.42 -6.38 -13.73
CA MET A 1 10.10 -6.31 -13.07
C MET A 1 9.20 -5.44 -13.92
N LYS A 2 8.15 -6.02 -14.52
CA LYS A 2 7.17 -5.27 -15.33
C LYS A 2 6.31 -4.47 -14.34
N ARG A 3 6.44 -3.14 -14.32
CA ARG A 3 5.52 -2.30 -13.54
C ARG A 3 4.12 -2.52 -14.13
N ASP A 4 3.20 -2.97 -13.29
CA ASP A 4 1.85 -3.31 -13.71
C ASP A 4 1.04 -2.02 -13.83
N TRP A 5 1.23 -1.33 -14.96
CA TRP A 5 0.67 0.00 -15.20
C TRP A 5 -0.86 0.02 -15.12
N GLN A 6 -1.51 -1.08 -15.52
CA GLN A 6 -2.96 -1.25 -15.39
C GLN A 6 -3.40 -1.24 -13.92
N LEU A 7 -2.64 -1.91 -13.04
CA LEU A 7 -2.93 -1.92 -11.61
C LEU A 7 -2.75 -0.51 -11.01
N LEU A 8 -1.68 0.20 -11.37
CA LEU A 8 -1.46 1.56 -10.90
C LEU A 8 -2.54 2.53 -11.37
N GLU A 9 -2.94 2.45 -12.64
CA GLU A 9 -4.03 3.27 -13.17
C GLU A 9 -5.34 2.99 -12.43
N HIS A 10 -5.66 1.71 -12.20
CA HIS A 10 -6.83 1.32 -11.41
C HIS A 10 -6.76 1.89 -9.99
N LEU A 11 -5.64 1.67 -9.29
CA LEU A 11 -5.44 2.15 -7.92
C LEU A 11 -5.49 3.67 -7.82
N SER A 12 -5.09 4.42 -8.84
CA SER A 12 -5.17 5.89 -8.85
C SER A 12 -6.61 6.42 -8.80
N LYS A 13 -7.57 5.64 -9.31
CA LYS A 13 -8.99 6.01 -9.38
C LYS A 13 -9.77 5.62 -8.11
N LEU A 14 -9.17 4.84 -7.22
CA LEU A 14 -9.82 4.40 -5.98
C LEU A 14 -9.86 5.49 -4.92
N SER A 15 -10.96 5.51 -4.17
CA SER A 15 -11.16 6.34 -2.97
C SER A 15 -10.21 5.92 -1.85
N ASP A 16 -9.83 6.87 -1.01
CA ASP A 16 -8.86 6.71 0.09
C ASP A 16 -9.26 5.68 1.15
N ASP A 17 -10.56 5.40 1.30
CA ASP A 17 -11.08 4.40 2.24
C ASP A 17 -11.00 2.95 1.74
N VAL A 18 -10.63 2.74 0.47
CA VAL A 18 -10.56 1.39 -0.10
C VAL A 18 -9.42 0.59 0.54
N LEU A 19 -9.73 -0.66 0.87
CA LEU A 19 -8.79 -1.59 1.49
C LEU A 19 -7.96 -2.34 0.46
N ILE A 20 -6.66 -2.09 0.48
CA ILE A 20 -5.70 -2.73 -0.41
C ILE A 20 -4.84 -3.74 0.34
N GLY A 21 -4.38 -4.77 -0.35
CA GLY A 21 -3.49 -5.79 0.16
C GLY A 21 -2.01 -5.52 -0.15
N VAL A 22 -1.20 -6.57 0.00
CA VAL A 22 0.27 -6.49 -0.12
C VAL A 22 0.72 -6.11 -1.53
N GLU A 23 0.12 -6.71 -2.57
CA GLU A 23 0.54 -6.48 -3.96
C GLU A 23 0.20 -5.06 -4.41
N GLU A 24 -0.97 -4.55 -4.06
CA GLU A 24 -1.39 -3.18 -4.40
C GLU A 24 -0.58 -2.15 -3.61
N ALA A 25 -0.32 -2.40 -2.33
CA ALA A 25 0.54 -1.54 -1.52
C ALA A 25 1.98 -1.51 -2.05
N ALA A 26 2.50 -2.65 -2.51
CA ALA A 26 3.80 -2.74 -3.17
C ALA A 26 3.82 -1.98 -4.49
N ALA A 27 2.76 -2.08 -5.29
CA ALA A 27 2.62 -1.32 -6.53
C ALA A 27 2.66 0.19 -6.28
N LEU A 28 1.91 0.69 -5.30
CA LEU A 28 1.85 2.13 -4.97
C LEU A 28 3.16 2.70 -4.42
N THR A 29 3.92 1.89 -3.70
CA THR A 29 5.15 2.33 -3.02
C THR A 29 6.43 1.98 -3.75
N ALA A 30 6.32 1.24 -4.86
CA ALA A 30 7.44 0.68 -5.63
C ALA A 30 8.41 -0.21 -4.82
N PHE A 31 8.02 -0.68 -3.64
CA PHE A 31 8.77 -1.70 -2.89
C PHE A 31 8.46 -3.11 -3.40
N ALA A 32 9.34 -4.05 -3.06
CA ALA A 32 9.04 -5.46 -3.27
C ALA A 32 7.87 -5.91 -2.37
N PRO A 33 6.93 -6.74 -2.87
CA PRO A 33 5.83 -7.27 -2.07
C PRO A 33 6.28 -7.97 -0.79
N VAL A 34 7.44 -8.65 -0.82
CA VAL A 34 8.04 -9.28 0.36
C VAL A 34 8.40 -8.28 1.46
N SER A 35 8.89 -7.09 1.10
CA SER A 35 9.26 -6.04 2.05
C SER A 35 8.03 -5.47 2.76
N ILE A 36 6.92 -5.31 2.03
CA ILE A 36 5.63 -4.89 2.58
C ILE A 36 5.05 -5.99 3.48
N ARG A 37 5.03 -7.24 3.01
CA ARG A 37 4.53 -8.40 3.76
C ARG A 37 5.27 -8.60 5.08
N GLN A 38 6.59 -8.44 5.06
CA GLN A 38 7.45 -8.58 6.23
C GLN A 38 7.52 -7.30 7.08
N ARG A 39 6.81 -6.23 6.69
CA ARG A 39 6.78 -4.94 7.40
C ARG A 39 8.17 -4.36 7.66
N ARG A 40 9.08 -4.51 6.68
CA ARG A 40 10.47 -4.04 6.76
C ARG A 40 10.64 -2.58 6.32
N VAL A 41 9.57 -1.96 5.82
CA VAL A 41 9.59 -0.56 5.39
C VAL A 41 9.44 0.34 6.61
N LYS A 42 10.43 1.21 6.83
CA LYS A 42 10.46 2.11 7.99
C LYS A 42 9.28 3.08 7.94
N ASN A 43 8.63 3.28 9.09
CA ASN A 43 7.48 4.17 9.27
C ASN A 43 6.28 3.84 8.37
N PHE A 44 6.24 2.65 7.76
CA PHE A 44 5.13 2.26 6.90
C PHE A 44 3.83 2.12 7.70
N PRO A 45 2.67 2.51 7.16
CA PRO A 45 1.41 2.45 7.90
C PRO A 45 1.13 1.05 8.45
N ALA A 46 0.57 1.01 9.67
CA ALA A 46 0.14 -0.24 10.25
C ALA A 46 -1.05 -0.82 9.47
N PRO A 47 -1.10 -2.14 9.23
CA PRO A 47 -2.27 -2.78 8.65
C PRO A 47 -3.45 -2.71 9.61
N ILE A 48 -4.66 -2.83 9.06
CA ILE A 48 -5.89 -2.86 9.85
C ILE A 48 -5.88 -4.09 10.78
N PRO A 49 -6.04 -3.89 12.10
CA PRO A 49 -6.03 -4.99 13.06
C PRO A 49 -7.28 -5.88 12.90
N GLY A 50 -7.16 -7.15 13.30
CA GLY A 50 -8.29 -8.09 13.31
C GLY A 50 -8.63 -8.73 11.96
N LEU A 51 -7.92 -8.40 10.89
CA LEU A 51 -8.10 -9.03 9.59
C LEU A 51 -7.16 -10.22 9.39
N ARG A 52 -7.68 -11.29 8.77
CA ARG A 52 -6.90 -12.50 8.44
C ARG A 52 -5.74 -12.23 7.47
N HIS A 53 -5.91 -11.25 6.58
CA HIS A 53 -4.92 -10.84 5.61
C HIS A 53 -4.50 -9.39 5.87
N LEU A 54 -3.24 -9.07 5.60
CA LEU A 54 -2.74 -7.70 5.72
C LEU A 54 -3.50 -6.79 4.75
N ARG A 55 -4.12 -5.75 5.31
CA ARG A 55 -4.86 -4.73 4.57
C ARG A 55 -4.54 -3.35 5.08
N TRP A 56 -4.54 -2.37 4.18
CA TRP A 56 -4.35 -0.96 4.49
C TRP A 56 -5.40 -0.13 3.77
N ARG A 57 -5.72 1.04 4.31
CA ARG A 57 -6.45 2.06 3.54
C ARG A 57 -5.51 2.70 2.54
N ILE A 58 -5.92 2.81 1.29
CA ILE A 58 -5.09 3.39 0.24
C ILE A 58 -4.69 4.84 0.55
N GLY A 59 -5.56 5.63 1.19
CA GLY A 59 -5.26 6.99 1.63
C GLY A 59 -4.09 7.06 2.60
N GLN A 60 -3.96 6.10 3.52
CA GLN A 60 -2.84 6.04 4.47
C GLN A 60 -1.51 5.76 3.75
N ILE A 61 -1.52 4.89 2.74
CA ILE A 61 -0.32 4.60 1.93
C ILE A 61 0.07 5.81 1.09
N ARG A 62 -0.91 6.51 0.49
CA ARG A 62 -0.67 7.74 -0.30
C ARG A 62 -0.12 8.86 0.57
N ALA A 63 -0.72 9.13 1.74
CA ALA A 63 -0.25 10.14 2.69
C ALA A 63 1.18 9.84 3.16
N TRP A 64 1.46 8.57 3.48
CA TRP A 64 2.81 8.12 3.82
C TRP A 64 3.82 8.40 2.69
N GLY A 65 3.46 8.08 1.44
CA GLY A 65 4.33 8.32 0.28
C GLY A 65 4.61 9.80 0.01
N LYS A 66 3.70 10.70 0.41
CA LYS A 66 3.89 12.15 0.34
C LYS A 66 4.70 12.73 1.50
N GLY A 67 5.01 11.92 2.53
CA GLY A 67 5.66 12.39 3.75
C GLY A 67 4.71 13.09 4.73
N GLU A 68 3.39 13.01 4.52
CA GLU A 68 2.35 13.60 5.39
C GLU A 68 2.04 12.71 6.61
N GLY A 69 2.86 11.67 6.84
CA GLY A 69 2.67 10.66 7.88
C GLY A 69 3.64 10.78 9.05
N LEU A 70 3.97 12.00 9.48
CA LEU A 70 4.66 12.32 10.74
C LEU A 70 3.99 13.52 11.42
#